data_AF-A0A1F9I8T5-F1
#
_entry.id   AF-A0A1F9I8T5-F1
#
_cell.length_a   1.000
_cell.length_b   1.000
_cell.length_c   1.000
_cell.angle_alpha   90.00
_cell.angle_beta   90.00
_cell.angle_gamma   90.00
#
_symmetry.space_group_name_H-M   'P 1'
#
loop_
_entity.id
_entity.type
_entity.pdbx_description
1 polymer ?
#
loop_
_entity_poly.entity_id
_entity_poly.type
_entity_poly.pdbx_seq_one_letter_code
_entity_poly.pdbx_strand_id
1 'polypeptide(L)'
;MNDQEIYISRVCQTALFFWEIFEEKKGDGDTRAIELLKPTPKVTNVKMRDFVLNDLFRSRGLSLTEAAIQLAAWLNECGFAAEGTEDIEIALRSACAPYERKMRVITDVNEVIDRSYIRLARYIRQIYAGGAQGHTRVFDYFIPLESIPTGRSHSGISHPEHVVPCAVILKTCLDYFAQNGQSLDEVVKLIRKLLVIVYIAEEERKTLDTGSSALKDKMPPGWDLENGCIFARLHSAKIEFDAPPEFACTH
;
A
#
# COMPACT_ATOMS: atom_id res chain seq x y z
N MET A 1 -0.75 2.56 20.11
CA MET A 1 0.43 1.71 20.28
C MET A 1 1.50 2.52 20.98
N ASN A 2 2.29 1.90 21.86
CA ASN A 2 3.50 2.54 22.40
C ASN A 2 4.63 2.51 21.35
N ASP A 3 5.72 3.24 21.60
CA ASP A 3 6.85 3.36 20.65
C ASP A 3 7.52 2.00 20.37
N GLN A 4 7.56 1.11 21.35
CA GLN A 4 8.10 -0.24 21.20
C GLN A 4 7.23 -1.09 20.25
N GLU A 5 5.92 -1.10 20.42
CA GLU A 5 4.99 -1.81 19.52
C GLU A 5 5.10 -1.28 18.09
N ILE A 6 5.22 0.05 17.92
CA ILE A 6 5.43 0.68 16.61
C ILE A 6 6.74 0.19 15.99
N TYR A 7 7.82 0.16 16.76
CA TYR A 7 9.12 -0.32 16.31
C TYR A 7 9.06 -1.80 15.88
N ILE A 8 8.53 -2.68 16.73
CA ILE A 8 8.39 -4.13 16.45
C ILE A 8 7.56 -4.35 15.18
N SER A 9 6.45 -3.63 15.05
CA SER A 9 5.60 -3.67 13.85
C SER A 9 6.38 -3.25 12.60
N ARG A 10 7.15 -2.16 12.65
CA ARG A 10 7.93 -1.68 11.50
C ARG A 10 9.06 -2.64 11.13
N VAL A 11 9.76 -3.21 12.10
CA VAL A 11 10.82 -4.21 11.83
C VAL A 11 10.21 -5.43 11.14
N CYS A 12 9.13 -6.00 11.69
CA CYS A 12 8.42 -7.13 11.10
C CYS A 12 7.93 -6.82 9.68
N GLN A 13 7.25 -5.69 9.46
CA GLN A 13 6.73 -5.34 8.13
C GLN A 13 7.83 -5.01 7.12
N THR A 14 8.95 -4.44 7.54
CA THR A 14 10.11 -4.21 6.66
C THR A 14 10.71 -5.54 6.21
N ALA A 15 10.93 -6.47 7.13
CA ALA A 15 11.43 -7.81 6.80
C ALA A 15 10.45 -8.57 5.90
N LEU A 16 9.14 -8.52 6.21
CA LEU A 16 8.09 -9.15 5.42
C LEU A 16 7.99 -8.59 4.00
N PHE A 17 8.11 -7.28 3.83
CA PHE A 17 8.14 -6.65 2.52
C PHE A 17 9.28 -7.20 1.66
N PHE A 18 10.51 -7.21 2.17
CA PHE A 18 11.65 -7.74 1.42
C PHE A 18 11.55 -9.25 1.20
N TRP A 19 10.95 -9.99 2.13
CA TRP A 19 10.71 -11.42 1.94
C TRP A 19 9.76 -11.68 0.77
N GLU A 20 8.66 -10.93 0.70
CA GLU A 20 7.70 -11.04 -0.40
C GLU A 20 8.34 -10.62 -1.73
N ILE A 21 9.14 -9.55 -1.76
CA ILE A 21 9.91 -9.15 -2.95
C ILE A 21 10.88 -10.26 -3.41
N PHE A 22 11.55 -10.92 -2.47
CA PHE A 22 12.43 -12.05 -2.77
C PHE A 22 11.65 -13.22 -3.41
N GLU A 23 10.51 -13.59 -2.83
CA GLU A 23 9.66 -14.67 -3.34
C GLU A 23 9.11 -14.37 -4.74
N GLU A 24 8.71 -13.12 -4.99
CA GLU A 24 8.14 -12.66 -6.27
C GLU A 24 9.20 -12.53 -7.39
N LYS A 25 10.50 -12.64 -7.09
CA LYS A 25 11.62 -12.38 -8.02
C LYS A 25 11.52 -11.05 -8.76
N LYS A 26 10.77 -10.08 -8.22
CA LYS A 26 10.52 -8.77 -8.83
C LYS A 26 11.52 -7.74 -8.33
N GLY A 27 12.71 -7.76 -8.92
CA GLY A 27 13.74 -6.75 -8.69
C GLY A 27 14.03 -6.55 -7.20
N ASP A 28 14.00 -5.30 -6.77
CA ASP A 28 14.55 -4.84 -5.49
C ASP A 28 13.55 -4.10 -4.59
N GLY A 29 12.28 -4.05 -5.00
CA GLY A 29 11.21 -3.28 -4.36
C GLY A 29 11.22 -1.78 -4.71
N ASP A 30 10.07 -1.12 -4.57
CA ASP A 30 9.96 0.33 -4.80
C ASP A 30 10.62 1.11 -3.65
N THR A 31 11.59 1.96 -4.00
CA THR A 31 12.34 2.79 -3.03
C THR A 31 11.43 3.65 -2.14
N ARG A 32 10.28 4.09 -2.65
CA ARG A 32 9.32 4.91 -1.90
C ARG A 32 8.52 4.06 -0.92
N ALA A 33 8.19 2.82 -1.27
CA ALA A 33 7.60 1.86 -0.32
C ALA A 33 8.60 1.53 0.81
N ILE A 34 9.88 1.35 0.49
CA ILE A 34 10.94 1.14 1.49
C ILE A 34 11.04 2.32 2.46
N GLU A 35 11.00 3.56 1.95
CA GLU A 35 11.04 4.77 2.78
C GLU A 35 9.89 4.80 3.80
N LEU A 36 8.69 4.37 3.38
CA LEU A 36 7.50 4.38 4.23
C LEU A 36 7.48 3.26 5.28
N LEU A 37 8.10 2.12 4.99
CA LEU A 37 8.07 0.93 5.85
C LEU A 37 9.20 0.89 6.86
N LYS A 38 10.37 1.42 6.49
CA LYS A 38 11.59 1.23 7.29
C LYS A 38 11.43 1.75 8.72
N PRO A 39 12.07 1.11 9.72
CA PRO A 39 11.87 1.48 11.12
C PRO A 39 12.38 2.89 11.46
N THR A 40 13.38 3.39 10.72
CA THR A 40 14.04 4.67 10.98
C THR A 40 14.39 5.42 9.70
N PRO A 41 14.20 6.75 9.64
CA PRO A 41 14.63 7.58 8.51
C PRO A 41 16.16 7.70 8.39
N LYS A 42 16.90 7.41 9.47
CA LYS A 42 18.36 7.62 9.52
C LYS A 42 19.17 6.58 8.74
N VAL A 43 18.54 5.47 8.33
CA VAL A 43 19.13 4.48 7.42
C VAL A 43 18.61 4.74 6.01
N THR A 44 19.53 4.74 5.03
CA THR A 44 19.16 4.94 3.63
C THR A 44 18.46 3.69 3.07
N ASN A 45 17.60 3.88 2.07
CA ASN A 45 16.83 2.78 1.48
C ASN A 45 17.75 1.74 0.83
N VAL A 46 18.88 2.19 0.27
CA VAL A 46 19.93 1.32 -0.27
C VAL A 46 20.53 0.43 0.83
N LYS A 47 20.97 1.01 1.95
CA LYS A 47 21.52 0.22 3.07
C LYS A 47 20.50 -0.75 3.64
N MET A 48 19.24 -0.33 3.77
CA MET A 48 18.16 -1.18 4.25
C MET A 48 17.94 -2.38 3.32
N ARG A 49 17.86 -2.13 2.00
CA ARG A 49 17.72 -3.19 0.99
C ARG A 49 18.94 -4.12 0.98
N ASP A 50 20.14 -3.56 0.98
CA ASP A 50 21.37 -4.36 0.91
C ASP A 50 21.50 -5.28 2.14
N PHE A 51 21.14 -4.79 3.32
CA PHE A 51 21.12 -5.63 4.50
C PHE A 51 20.00 -6.68 4.45
N VAL A 52 18.74 -6.27 4.31
CA VAL A 52 17.63 -7.22 4.46
C VAL A 52 17.46 -8.14 3.24
N LEU A 53 17.40 -7.58 2.04
CA LEU A 53 17.16 -8.35 0.82
C LEU A 53 18.41 -9.11 0.37
N ASN A 54 19.56 -8.42 0.28
CA ASN A 54 20.77 -9.02 -0.30
C ASN A 54 21.50 -9.91 0.70
N ASP A 55 21.73 -9.47 1.93
CA ASP A 55 22.39 -10.32 2.93
C ASP A 55 21.43 -11.36 3.54
N LEU A 56 20.39 -10.93 4.26
CA LEU A 56 19.59 -11.86 5.07
C LEU A 56 18.81 -12.88 4.22
N PHE A 57 18.15 -12.45 3.15
CA PHE A 57 17.35 -13.36 2.32
C PHE A 57 18.12 -14.00 1.16
N ARG A 58 18.79 -13.21 0.29
CA ARG A 58 19.46 -13.77 -0.90
C ARG A 58 20.73 -14.56 -0.58
N SER A 59 21.58 -14.05 0.31
CA SER A 59 22.86 -14.70 0.66
C SER A 59 22.68 -15.78 1.72
N ARG A 60 22.00 -15.46 2.82
CA ARG A 60 21.88 -16.33 4.00
C ARG A 60 20.64 -17.22 4.02
N GLY A 61 19.61 -16.90 3.23
CA GLY A 61 18.40 -17.72 3.14
C GLY A 61 17.59 -17.81 4.44
N LEU A 62 17.64 -16.77 5.27
CA LEU A 62 16.98 -16.75 6.59
C LEU A 62 15.45 -16.80 6.46
N SER A 63 14.78 -17.35 7.50
CA SER A 63 13.33 -17.20 7.66
C SER A 63 12.94 -15.74 7.94
N LEU A 64 11.65 -15.41 7.88
CA LEU A 64 11.20 -14.05 8.23
C LEU A 64 11.53 -13.68 9.67
N THR A 65 11.20 -14.56 10.60
CA THR A 65 11.45 -14.31 12.02
C THR A 65 12.94 -14.11 12.29
N GLU A 66 13.80 -14.96 11.70
CA GLU A 66 15.24 -14.82 11.82
C GLU A 66 15.74 -13.50 11.23
N ALA A 67 15.28 -13.14 10.02
CA ALA A 67 15.65 -11.89 9.38
C ALA A 67 15.18 -10.66 10.16
N ALA A 68 13.98 -10.70 10.75
CA ALA A 68 13.46 -9.61 11.57
C ALA A 68 14.27 -9.40 12.86
N ILE A 69 14.68 -10.49 13.52
CA ILE A 69 15.55 -10.44 14.71
C ILE A 69 16.93 -9.86 14.34
N GLN A 70 17.52 -10.32 13.23
CA GLN A 70 18.81 -9.80 12.75
C GLN A 70 18.71 -8.34 12.31
N LEU A 71 17.59 -7.92 11.71
CA LEU A 71 17.31 -6.52 11.39
C LEU A 71 17.26 -5.65 12.65
N ALA A 72 16.57 -6.09 13.71
CA ALA A 72 16.54 -5.34 14.96
C ALA A 72 17.94 -5.24 15.61
N ALA A 73 18.71 -6.33 15.60
CA ALA A 73 20.08 -6.33 16.12
C ALA A 73 20.99 -5.36 15.35
N TRP A 74 20.96 -5.39 14.01
CA TRP A 74 21.73 -4.48 13.17
C TRP A 74 21.31 -3.01 13.32
N LEU A 75 20.01 -2.76 13.49
CA LEU A 75 19.51 -1.42 13.79
C LEU A 75 20.03 -0.91 15.13
N ASN A 76 20.09 -1.77 16.15
CA ASN A 76 20.68 -1.44 17.45
C ASN A 76 22.17 -1.08 17.31
N GLU A 77 22.95 -1.84 16.54
CA GLU A 77 24.36 -1.52 16.23
C GLU A 77 24.52 -0.18 15.49
N CYS A 78 23.53 0.19 14.66
CA CYS A 78 23.47 1.49 14.00
C CYS A 78 23.02 2.64 14.92
N GLY A 79 22.74 2.38 16.20
CA GLY A 79 22.27 3.36 17.18
C GLY A 79 20.74 3.56 17.18
N PHE A 80 19.98 2.57 16.71
CA PHE A 80 18.51 2.56 16.65
C PHE A 80 17.94 1.41 17.46
N ALA A 81 18.07 1.51 18.78
CA ALA A 81 17.42 0.62 19.73
C ALA A 81 15.98 1.04 19.99
N ALA A 82 15.10 0.08 20.25
CA ALA A 82 13.87 0.39 20.98
C ALA A 82 14.21 0.63 22.46
N GLU A 83 13.68 1.69 23.06
CA GLU A 83 13.79 1.93 24.49
C GLU A 83 12.91 0.93 25.27
N GLY A 84 13.41 0.43 26.41
CA GLY A 84 12.68 -0.50 27.29
C GLY A 84 12.72 -1.95 26.80
N THR A 85 13.75 -2.70 27.19
CA THR A 85 13.96 -4.08 26.72
C THR A 85 13.84 -5.09 27.85
N GLU A 86 12.68 -5.75 27.93
CA GLU A 86 12.66 -7.20 28.15
C GLU A 86 12.01 -7.80 26.89
N ASP A 87 12.82 -8.55 26.12
CA ASP A 87 12.44 -9.45 25.04
C ASP A 87 11.89 -8.90 23.70
N ILE A 88 12.64 -7.99 23.03
CA ILE A 88 12.44 -7.65 21.60
C ILE A 88 12.34 -8.91 20.73
N GLU A 89 13.17 -9.91 21.00
CA GLU A 89 13.17 -11.16 20.24
C GLU A 89 11.82 -11.90 20.36
N ILE A 90 11.27 -12.04 21.57
CA ILE A 90 9.97 -12.69 21.79
C ILE A 90 8.87 -11.90 21.10
N ALA A 91 8.89 -10.56 21.20
CA ALA A 91 7.94 -9.69 20.54
C ALA A 91 8.00 -9.85 19.00
N LEU A 92 9.19 -9.92 18.41
CA LEU A 92 9.37 -10.15 16.97
C LEU A 92 8.89 -11.54 16.54
N ARG A 93 9.19 -12.58 17.32
CA ARG A 93 8.67 -13.94 17.06
C ARG A 93 7.15 -13.94 17.03
N SER A 94 6.50 -13.31 18.01
CA SER A 94 5.05 -13.18 18.06
C SER A 94 4.50 -12.38 16.87
N ALA A 95 5.14 -11.25 16.53
CA ALA A 95 4.69 -10.40 15.43
C ALA A 95 4.89 -11.02 14.03
N CYS A 96 5.92 -11.86 13.84
CA CYS A 96 6.23 -12.50 12.57
C CYS A 96 5.46 -13.83 12.37
N ALA A 97 5.09 -14.52 13.47
CA ALA A 97 4.47 -15.84 13.42
C ALA A 97 3.26 -15.96 12.47
N PRO A 98 2.33 -14.98 12.38
CA PRO A 98 1.19 -15.07 11.46
C PRO A 98 1.57 -15.10 9.96
N TYR A 99 2.78 -14.66 9.62
CA TYR A 99 3.25 -14.56 8.23
C TYR A 99 4.32 -15.61 7.89
N GLU A 100 4.87 -16.29 8.90
CA GLU A 100 5.93 -17.27 8.76
C GLU A 100 5.47 -18.46 7.91
N ARG A 101 6.31 -18.84 6.96
CA ARG A 101 6.07 -19.92 5.99
C ARG A 101 7.39 -20.34 5.36
N LYS A 102 7.41 -21.50 4.71
CA LYS A 102 8.56 -21.88 3.89
C LYS A 102 8.65 -20.95 2.68
N MET A 103 9.83 -20.36 2.51
CA MET A 103 10.14 -19.51 1.37
C MET A 103 9.91 -20.25 0.05
N ARG A 104 9.18 -19.61 -0.87
CA ARG A 104 8.87 -20.18 -2.19
C ARG A 104 8.96 -19.14 -3.29
N VAL A 105 9.25 -19.61 -4.50
CA VAL A 105 9.18 -18.74 -5.69
C VAL A 105 7.73 -18.59 -6.11
N ILE A 106 7.31 -17.36 -6.38
CA ILE A 106 5.97 -17.04 -6.89
C ILE A 106 6.11 -16.50 -8.30
N THR A 107 5.49 -17.20 -9.24
CA THR A 107 5.44 -16.84 -10.65
C THR A 107 4.04 -16.49 -11.13
N ASP A 108 3.01 -16.79 -10.34
CA ASP A 108 1.62 -16.43 -10.66
C ASP A 108 1.44 -14.91 -10.48
N VAL A 109 1.10 -14.25 -11.58
CA VAL A 109 0.89 -12.80 -11.61
C VAL A 109 -0.27 -12.39 -10.71
N ASN A 110 -1.34 -13.20 -10.62
CA ASN A 110 -2.49 -12.86 -9.78
C ASN A 110 -2.11 -12.90 -8.30
N GLU A 111 -1.35 -13.91 -7.88
CA GLU A 111 -0.83 -13.99 -6.51
C GLU A 111 0.07 -12.79 -6.17
N VAL A 112 0.93 -12.35 -7.10
CA VAL A 112 1.75 -11.14 -6.92
C VAL A 112 0.89 -9.89 -6.75
N ILE A 113 -0.20 -9.78 -7.53
CA ILE A 113 -1.15 -8.67 -7.41
C ILE A 113 -1.87 -8.77 -6.06
N ASP A 114 -2.40 -9.93 -5.65
CA ASP A 114 -3.05 -10.08 -4.34
C ASP A 114 -2.15 -9.64 -3.18
N ARG A 115 -0.87 -10.05 -3.23
CA ARG A 115 0.14 -9.64 -2.25
C ARG A 115 0.37 -8.13 -2.22
N SER A 116 0.33 -7.45 -3.36
CA SER A 116 0.54 -6.01 -3.42
C SER A 116 -0.59 -5.26 -2.69
N TYR A 117 -1.84 -5.67 -2.88
CA TYR A 117 -3.00 -5.13 -2.16
C TYR A 117 -2.93 -5.43 -0.65
N ILE A 118 -2.53 -6.64 -0.27
CA ILE A 118 -2.34 -7.00 1.15
C ILE A 118 -1.23 -6.16 1.78
N ARG A 119 -0.09 -5.96 1.11
CA ARG A 119 1.00 -5.10 1.59
C ARG A 119 0.54 -3.67 1.82
N LEU A 120 -0.20 -3.11 0.86
CA LEU A 120 -0.78 -1.78 0.99
C LEU A 120 -1.72 -1.69 2.20
N ALA A 121 -2.64 -2.66 2.36
CA ALA A 121 -3.56 -2.69 3.50
C ALA A 121 -2.82 -2.79 4.84
N ARG A 122 -1.76 -3.61 4.93
CA ARG A 122 -0.89 -3.69 6.12
C ARG A 122 -0.24 -2.35 6.43
N TYR A 123 0.27 -1.64 5.41
CA TYR A 123 0.84 -0.31 5.60
C TYR A 123 -0.20 0.72 6.07
N ILE A 124 -1.40 0.75 5.48
CA ILE A 124 -2.48 1.64 5.93
C ILE A 124 -2.86 1.35 7.39
N ARG A 125 -2.91 0.07 7.79
CA ARG A 125 -3.13 -0.32 9.19
C ARG A 125 -2.03 0.21 10.12
N GLN A 126 -0.77 0.23 9.68
CA GLN A 126 0.33 0.80 10.46
C GLN A 126 0.19 2.32 10.61
N ILE A 127 -0.20 3.04 9.55
CA ILE A 127 -0.49 4.47 9.63
C ILE A 127 -1.58 4.72 10.68
N TYR A 128 -2.70 3.99 10.59
CA TYR A 128 -3.81 4.09 11.52
C TYR A 128 -3.35 3.87 12.97
N ALA A 129 -2.61 2.80 13.24
CA ALA A 129 -2.20 2.44 14.60
C ALA A 129 -1.11 3.36 15.18
N GLY A 130 -0.27 3.96 14.32
CA GLY A 130 0.79 4.89 14.70
C GLY A 130 0.38 6.37 14.70
N GLY A 131 -0.86 6.69 14.31
CA GLY A 131 -1.35 8.08 14.27
C GLY A 131 -0.64 8.98 13.25
N ALA A 132 0.03 8.40 12.26
CA ALA A 132 0.76 9.16 11.24
C ALA A 132 -0.18 9.70 10.15
N GLN A 133 0.24 10.74 9.43
CA GLN A 133 -0.46 11.17 8.22
C GLN A 133 -0.04 10.27 7.04
N GLY A 134 -1.00 9.63 6.39
CA GLY A 134 -0.73 8.76 5.25
C GLY A 134 -0.43 9.53 3.97
N HIS A 135 0.51 9.02 3.16
CA HIS A 135 0.85 9.59 1.86
C HIS A 135 -0.20 9.17 0.82
N THR A 136 -0.90 10.11 0.17
CA THR A 136 -2.00 9.78 -0.77
C THR A 136 -1.54 9.00 -2.00
N ARG A 137 -0.27 9.16 -2.41
CA ARG A 137 0.32 8.36 -3.51
C ARG A 137 0.81 6.97 -3.10
N VAL A 138 0.48 6.51 -1.90
CA VAL A 138 0.87 5.17 -1.44
C VAL A 138 0.42 4.07 -2.41
N PHE A 139 -0.73 4.24 -3.06
CA PHE A 139 -1.24 3.28 -4.05
C PHE A 139 -0.23 3.06 -5.19
N ASP A 140 0.36 4.12 -5.74
CA ASP A 140 1.39 4.07 -6.79
C ASP A 140 2.67 3.32 -6.37
N TYR A 141 2.94 3.22 -5.07
CA TYR A 141 4.19 2.65 -4.55
C TYR A 141 4.07 1.15 -4.28
N PHE A 142 2.85 0.69 -4.01
CA PHE A 142 2.58 -0.71 -3.68
C PHE A 142 1.92 -1.44 -4.85
N ILE A 143 1.01 -0.79 -5.60
CA ILE A 143 0.23 -1.40 -6.66
C ILE A 143 0.77 -0.95 -8.02
N PRO A 144 1.32 -1.85 -8.83
CA PRO A 144 1.77 -1.51 -10.18
C PRO A 144 0.57 -1.03 -11.03
N LEU A 145 0.78 0.02 -11.82
CA LEU A 145 -0.27 0.65 -12.63
C LEU A 145 -0.93 -0.36 -13.58
N GLU A 146 -0.13 -1.27 -14.14
CA GLU A 146 -0.58 -2.32 -15.06
C GLU A 146 -1.52 -3.36 -14.42
N SER A 147 -1.61 -3.39 -13.07
CA SER A 147 -2.51 -4.28 -12.34
C SER A 147 -3.83 -3.62 -11.95
N ILE A 148 -3.99 -2.31 -12.21
CA ILE A 148 -5.19 -1.56 -11.86
C ILE A 148 -6.19 -1.62 -13.02
N PRO A 149 -7.47 -1.98 -12.77
CA PRO A 149 -8.52 -1.92 -13.78
C PRO A 149 -8.58 -0.55 -14.45
N THR A 150 -8.62 -0.55 -15.78
CA THR A 150 -8.38 0.65 -16.59
C THR A 150 -9.47 0.86 -17.63
N GLY A 151 -10.14 2.01 -17.56
CA GLY A 151 -11.02 2.54 -18.61
C GLY A 151 -10.33 3.61 -19.46
N ARG A 152 -11.04 4.14 -20.46
CA ARG A 152 -10.49 5.14 -21.40
C ARG A 152 -11.54 6.18 -21.78
N SER A 153 -11.17 7.46 -21.68
CA SER A 153 -11.95 8.57 -22.22
C SER A 153 -12.03 8.50 -23.74
N HIS A 154 -13.15 8.97 -24.29
CA HIS A 154 -13.32 9.13 -25.74
C HIS A 154 -12.51 10.31 -26.30
N SER A 155 -12.09 11.24 -25.44
CA SER A 155 -11.36 12.46 -25.84
C SER A 155 -9.83 12.33 -25.86
N GLY A 156 -9.26 11.27 -25.27
CA GLY A 156 -7.81 11.05 -25.25
C GLY A 156 -7.32 10.16 -24.12
N ILE A 157 -6.06 9.71 -24.22
CA ILE A 157 -5.45 8.72 -23.30
C ILE A 157 -4.15 9.18 -22.64
N SER A 158 -4.00 10.47 -22.36
CA SER A 158 -2.70 11.03 -21.94
C SER A 158 -2.39 10.90 -20.45
N HIS A 159 -3.41 10.85 -19.57
CA HIS A 159 -3.21 10.84 -18.12
C HIS A 159 -4.04 9.76 -17.43
N PRO A 160 -3.43 8.84 -16.65
CA PRO A 160 -4.17 7.92 -15.81
C PRO A 160 -4.76 8.69 -14.62
N GLU A 161 -6.08 8.76 -14.54
CA GLU A 161 -6.80 9.44 -13.46
C GLU A 161 -7.57 8.40 -12.63
N HIS A 162 -7.39 8.42 -11.31
CA HIS A 162 -8.13 7.53 -10.41
C HIS A 162 -9.60 7.91 -10.36
N VAL A 163 -10.55 6.99 -10.58
CA VAL A 163 -11.97 7.36 -10.65
C VAL A 163 -12.48 7.87 -9.30
N VAL A 164 -12.09 7.21 -8.21
CA VAL A 164 -12.20 7.69 -6.83
C VAL A 164 -10.85 8.27 -6.41
N PRO A 165 -10.77 9.53 -5.92
CA PRO A 165 -9.51 10.12 -5.52
C PRO A 165 -8.78 9.29 -4.45
N CYS A 166 -7.47 9.10 -4.57
CA CYS A 166 -6.67 8.34 -3.60
C CYS A 166 -6.80 8.85 -2.16
N ALA A 167 -6.99 10.16 -1.97
CA ALA A 167 -7.25 10.75 -0.65
C ALA A 167 -8.55 10.23 -0.03
N VAL A 168 -9.61 10.08 -0.84
CA VAL A 168 -10.89 9.51 -0.43
C VAL A 168 -10.69 8.03 -0.09
N ILE A 169 -10.05 7.24 -0.97
CA ILE A 169 -9.79 5.81 -0.73
C ILE A 169 -9.03 5.60 0.58
N LEU A 170 -7.95 6.35 0.79
CA LEU A 170 -7.13 6.26 2.00
C LEU A 170 -7.95 6.62 3.25
N LYS A 171 -8.70 7.71 3.22
CA LYS A 171 -9.57 8.11 4.33
C LYS A 171 -10.59 7.02 4.63
N THR A 172 -11.23 6.46 3.61
CA THR A 172 -12.21 5.37 3.79
C THR A 172 -11.58 4.14 4.43
N CYS A 173 -10.35 3.77 4.04
CA CYS A 173 -9.65 2.64 4.66
C CYS A 173 -9.32 2.91 6.14
N LEU A 174 -8.88 4.13 6.48
CA LEU A 174 -8.60 4.54 7.87
C LEU A 174 -9.88 4.55 8.72
N ASP A 175 -10.97 5.11 8.20
CA ASP A 175 -12.28 5.11 8.85
C ASP A 175 -12.79 3.67 9.08
N TYR A 176 -12.57 2.78 8.10
CA TYR A 176 -12.96 1.38 8.22
C TYR A 176 -12.23 0.67 9.36
N PHE A 177 -10.90 0.86 9.48
CA PHE A 177 -10.14 0.32 10.60
C PHE A 177 -10.59 0.89 11.96
N ALA A 178 -11.06 2.13 12.00
CA ALA A 178 -11.61 2.74 13.20
C ALA A 178 -12.96 2.14 13.63
N GLN A 179 -13.80 1.76 12.67
CA GLN A 179 -15.19 1.36 12.93
C GLN A 179 -15.39 -0.16 13.04
N ASN A 180 -14.69 -0.95 12.21
CA ASN A 180 -15.00 -2.37 11.98
C ASN A 180 -13.90 -3.33 12.44
N GLY A 181 -12.92 -2.82 13.19
CA GLY A 181 -11.76 -3.60 13.62
C GLY A 181 -10.70 -3.76 12.53
N GLN A 182 -9.58 -4.39 12.89
CA GLN A 182 -8.36 -4.44 12.07
C GLN A 182 -8.38 -5.49 10.93
N SER A 183 -9.55 -5.72 10.30
CA SER A 183 -9.69 -6.72 9.22
C SER A 183 -8.95 -6.27 7.96
N LEU A 184 -7.88 -6.98 7.61
CA LEU A 184 -7.11 -6.71 6.39
C LEU A 184 -7.90 -7.08 5.13
N ASP A 185 -8.62 -8.21 5.15
CA ASP A 185 -9.30 -8.73 3.97
C ASP A 185 -10.41 -7.79 3.47
N GLU A 186 -11.16 -7.19 4.40
CA GLU A 186 -12.20 -6.23 4.05
C GLU A 186 -11.63 -4.92 3.50
N VAL A 187 -10.50 -4.46 4.04
CA VAL A 187 -9.79 -3.30 3.48
C VAL A 187 -9.21 -3.61 2.10
N VAL A 188 -8.70 -4.82 1.88
CA VAL A 188 -8.25 -5.25 0.54
C VAL A 188 -9.42 -5.24 -0.45
N LYS A 189 -10.59 -5.79 -0.07
CA LYS A 189 -11.81 -5.74 -0.91
C LYS A 189 -12.23 -4.30 -1.22
N LEU A 190 -12.18 -3.42 -0.21
CA LEU A 190 -12.49 -2.02 -0.36
C LEU A 190 -11.53 -1.31 -1.34
N ILE A 191 -10.22 -1.51 -1.20
CA ILE A 191 -9.23 -0.94 -2.12
C ILE A 191 -9.48 -1.48 -3.54
N ARG A 192 -9.74 -2.78 -3.71
CA ARG A 192 -10.08 -3.38 -5.02
C ARG A 192 -11.35 -2.80 -5.65
N LYS A 193 -12.37 -2.49 -4.84
CA LYS A 193 -13.61 -1.85 -5.29
C LYS A 193 -13.37 -0.42 -5.80
N LEU A 194 -12.49 0.34 -5.14
CA LEU A 194 -12.35 1.78 -5.36
C LEU A 194 -11.17 2.17 -6.25
N LEU A 195 -10.09 1.39 -6.25
CA LEU A 195 -8.86 1.66 -7.00
C LEU A 195 -9.03 1.23 -8.45
N VAL A 196 -9.59 2.15 -9.24
CA VAL A 196 -9.80 2.02 -10.69
C VAL A 196 -9.30 3.30 -11.34
N ILE A 197 -8.72 3.21 -12.54
CA ILE A 197 -8.29 4.37 -13.30
C ILE A 197 -9.04 4.50 -14.62
N VAL A 198 -9.13 5.72 -15.13
CA VAL A 198 -9.53 6.01 -16.50
C VAL A 198 -8.45 6.90 -17.10
N TYR A 199 -7.96 6.54 -18.28
CA TYR A 199 -7.10 7.45 -19.03
C TYR A 199 -7.94 8.59 -19.61
N ILE A 200 -7.61 9.82 -19.25
CA ILE A 200 -8.31 11.04 -19.69
C ILE A 200 -7.35 11.97 -20.43
N ALA A 201 -7.92 12.91 -21.19
CA ALA A 201 -7.18 14.00 -21.81
C ALA A 201 -6.74 15.05 -20.76
N GLU A 202 -5.70 15.81 -21.07
CA GLU A 202 -5.18 16.86 -20.19
C GLU A 202 -6.22 17.94 -19.86
N GLU A 203 -7.10 18.30 -20.80
CA GLU A 203 -8.17 19.27 -20.57
C GLU A 203 -9.29 18.72 -19.65
N GLU A 204 -9.56 17.42 -19.71
CA GLU A 204 -10.49 16.74 -18.81
C GLU A 204 -9.92 16.72 -17.38
N ARG A 205 -8.61 16.47 -17.24
CA ARG A 205 -7.90 16.56 -15.95
C ARG A 205 -8.00 17.96 -15.35
N LYS A 206 -7.77 19.00 -16.14
CA LYS A 206 -7.90 20.40 -15.69
C LYS A 206 -9.31 20.73 -15.20
N THR A 207 -10.33 20.16 -15.85
CA THR A 207 -11.74 20.29 -15.46
C THR A 207 -11.98 19.71 -14.07
N LEU A 208 -11.43 18.53 -13.79
CA LEU A 208 -11.48 17.90 -12.46
C LEU A 208 -10.69 18.70 -11.41
N ASP A 209 -9.51 19.21 -11.77
CA ASP A 209 -8.56 19.86 -10.86
C ASP A 209 -9.01 21.26 -10.40
N THR A 210 -9.45 22.09 -11.35
CA THR A 210 -9.62 23.54 -11.14
C THR A 210 -10.90 24.13 -11.75
N GLY A 211 -11.69 23.30 -12.44
CA GLY A 211 -12.90 23.73 -13.11
C GLY A 211 -14.10 23.91 -12.19
N SER A 212 -15.28 24.03 -12.81
CA SER A 212 -16.58 24.20 -12.15
C SER A 212 -16.96 23.06 -11.19
N SER A 213 -16.35 21.87 -11.35
CA SER A 213 -16.55 20.72 -10.48
C SER A 213 -15.57 20.68 -9.28
N ALA A 214 -14.33 21.14 -9.45
CA ALA A 214 -13.26 21.11 -8.42
C ALA A 214 -13.26 19.82 -7.56
N LEU A 215 -13.16 18.65 -8.21
CA LEU A 215 -13.27 17.32 -7.59
C LEU A 215 -11.93 16.57 -7.50
N LYS A 216 -10.80 17.30 -7.55
CA LYS A 216 -9.46 16.72 -7.49
C LYS A 216 -9.28 15.64 -6.42
N ASP A 217 -9.70 15.96 -5.20
CA ASP A 217 -9.44 15.20 -3.98
C ASP A 217 -10.71 14.74 -3.25
N LYS A 218 -11.89 14.93 -3.87
CA LYS A 218 -13.19 14.59 -3.28
C LYS A 218 -14.16 13.99 -4.29
N MET A 219 -15.15 13.27 -3.78
CA MET A 219 -16.30 12.81 -4.57
C MET A 219 -17.38 13.91 -4.65
N PRO A 220 -18.28 13.87 -5.65
CA PRO A 220 -19.42 14.79 -5.73
C PRO A 220 -20.31 14.77 -4.47
N PRO A 221 -21.04 15.85 -4.18
CA PRO A 221 -22.03 15.87 -3.09
C PRO A 221 -23.07 14.75 -3.24
N GLY A 222 -23.40 14.08 -2.13
CA GLY A 222 -24.37 12.98 -2.11
C GLY A 222 -23.82 11.61 -2.52
N TRP A 223 -22.55 11.52 -2.93
CA TRP A 223 -21.91 10.22 -3.14
C TRP A 223 -21.68 9.51 -1.81
N ASP A 224 -22.12 8.25 -1.71
CA ASP A 224 -21.83 7.36 -0.61
C ASP A 224 -21.05 6.13 -1.08
N LEU A 225 -20.30 5.53 -0.16
CA LEU A 225 -19.41 4.41 -0.45
C LEU A 225 -20.13 3.11 -0.82
N GLU A 226 -21.32 2.91 -0.26
CA GLU A 226 -22.04 1.65 -0.34
C GLU A 226 -22.74 1.52 -1.68
N ASN A 227 -23.51 2.55 -2.05
CA ASN A 227 -24.42 2.56 -3.20
C ASN A 227 -23.97 3.50 -4.34
N GLY A 228 -23.04 4.42 -4.08
CA GLY A 228 -22.59 5.38 -5.08
C GLY A 228 -21.76 4.73 -6.21
N CYS A 229 -22.03 5.14 -7.45
CA CYS A 229 -21.19 4.74 -8.60
C CYS A 229 -19.77 5.31 -8.43
N ILE A 230 -18.75 4.47 -8.56
CA ILE A 230 -17.33 4.87 -8.40
C ILE A 230 -16.90 5.89 -9.47
N PHE A 231 -17.60 5.96 -10.60
CA PHE A 231 -17.35 6.90 -11.68
C PHE A 231 -18.15 8.21 -11.55
N ALA A 232 -18.93 8.41 -10.46
CA ALA A 232 -19.75 9.60 -10.26
C ALA A 232 -18.97 10.92 -10.45
N ARG A 233 -17.68 10.91 -10.12
CA ARG A 233 -16.78 12.05 -10.31
C ARG A 233 -16.60 12.43 -11.77
N LEU A 234 -16.41 11.45 -12.66
CA LEU A 234 -16.27 11.67 -14.11
C LEU A 234 -17.60 12.09 -14.72
N HIS A 235 -18.71 11.47 -14.29
CA HIS A 235 -20.06 11.86 -14.74
C HIS A 235 -20.40 13.31 -14.37
N SER A 236 -20.07 13.74 -13.15
CA SER A 236 -20.26 15.13 -12.70
C SER A 236 -19.48 16.13 -13.55
N ALA A 237 -18.28 15.74 -14.02
CA ALA A 237 -17.45 16.52 -14.93
C ALA A 237 -17.84 16.38 -16.42
N LYS A 238 -18.89 15.60 -16.74
CA LYS A 238 -19.34 15.31 -18.11
C LYS A 238 -18.25 14.72 -19.01
N ILE A 239 -17.40 13.85 -18.44
CA ILE A 239 -16.39 13.11 -19.18
C ILE A 239 -17.04 11.82 -19.70
N GLU A 240 -16.96 11.60 -21.01
CA GLU A 240 -17.43 10.38 -21.67
C GLU A 240 -16.27 9.36 -21.76
N PHE A 241 -16.52 8.12 -21.34
CA PHE A 241 -15.49 7.09 -21.25
C PHE A 241 -16.06 5.69 -21.37
N ASP A 242 -15.21 4.76 -21.79
CA ASP A 242 -15.44 3.33 -21.68
C ASP A 242 -14.89 2.83 -20.34
N ALA A 243 -15.76 2.28 -19.50
CA ALA A 243 -15.36 1.72 -18.22
C ALA A 243 -14.54 0.42 -18.39
N PRO A 244 -13.67 0.05 -17.43
CA PRO A 244 -13.10 -1.28 -17.40
C PRO A 244 -14.21 -2.35 -17.41
N PRO A 245 -14.03 -3.48 -18.13
CA PRO A 245 -15.06 -4.50 -18.28
C PRO A 245 -15.63 -5.06 -16.97
N GLU A 246 -14.81 -5.07 -15.91
CA GLU A 246 -15.21 -5.59 -14.59
C GLU A 246 -16.06 -4.59 -13.80
N PHE A 247 -16.17 -3.34 -14.26
CA PHE A 247 -16.81 -2.22 -13.57
C PHE A 247 -17.83 -1.54 -14.49
N ALA A 248 -18.93 -2.21 -14.79
CA ALA A 248 -20.07 -1.57 -15.44
C ALA A 248 -20.79 -0.63 -14.45
N CYS A 249 -20.92 0.66 -14.77
CA CYS A 249 -21.82 1.56 -14.06
C CYS A 249 -23.18 1.54 -14.74
N THR A 250 -24.23 1.19 -13.99
CA THR A 250 -25.61 1.44 -14.40
C THR A 250 -25.95 2.87 -14.05
N HIS A 251 -26.36 3.65 -15.05
CA HIS A 251 -26.83 5.03 -14.90
C HIS A 251 -28.08 5.15 -14.02
#